data_AF-A0A6G1KYR9-F1
#
_entry.id   AF-A0A6G1KYR9-F1
#
_cell.length_a   1.000
_cell.length_b   1.000
_cell.length_c   1.000
_cell.angle_alpha   90.00
_cell.angle_beta   90.00
_cell.angle_gamma   90.00
#
_symmetry.space_group_name_H-M   'P 1'
#
loop_
_entity.id
_entity.type
_entity.pdbx_description
1 polymer ?
#
loop_
_entity_poly.entity_id
_entity_poly.type
_entity_poly.pdbx_seq_one_letter_code
_entity_poly.pdbx_strand_id
1 'polypeptide(L)' 'NKHGKHRHAFQRHSTPPGFWRVDMPTTQETAEDRAKASQMVRNKVEERWREAHRPGGR' A
#
# COMPACT_ATOMS: atom_id res chain seq x y z
N ASN A 1 -1.29 17.14 32.06
CA ASN A 1 -0.93 16.43 30.81
C ASN A 1 -0.07 17.30 29.88
N LYS A 2 1.14 17.68 30.32
CA LYS A 2 1.99 18.68 29.62
C LYS A 2 2.90 18.10 28.52
N HIS A 3 2.97 16.78 28.37
CA HIS A 3 3.84 16.10 27.41
C HIS A 3 3.15 14.86 26.81
N GLY A 4 2.03 15.06 26.12
CA GLY A 4 1.45 13.99 25.29
C GLY A 4 2.46 13.60 24.22
N LYS A 5 3.18 12.49 24.42
CA LYS A 5 4.15 11.94 23.47
C LYS A 5 3.44 11.76 22.13
N HIS A 6 3.84 12.52 21.12
CA HIS A 6 3.23 12.49 19.80
C HIS A 6 3.17 11.03 19.31
N ARG A 7 1.97 10.48 19.19
CA ARG A 7 1.76 9.22 18.46
C ARG A 7 1.87 9.58 16.99
N HIS A 8 3.03 9.32 16.38
CA HIS A 8 3.12 9.30 14.93
C HIS A 8 2.13 8.25 14.43
N ALA A 9 1.02 8.70 13.86
CA ALA A 9 0.06 7.84 13.19
C ALA A 9 0.65 7.50 11.81
N PHE A 10 1.63 6.58 11.79
CA PHE A 10 2.12 6.05 10.52
C PHE A 10 0.94 5.45 9.76
N GLN A 11 0.81 5.82 8.49
CA GLN A 11 -0.20 5.23 7.62
C GLN A 11 0.06 3.72 7.55
N ARG A 12 -0.98 2.92 7.82
CA ARG A 12 -0.86 1.46 7.76
C ARG A 12 -0.51 1.06 6.34
N HIS A 13 0.53 0.24 6.19
CA HIS A 13 0.84 -0.37 4.91
C HIS A 13 -0.34 -1.22 4.43
N SER A 14 -0.60 -1.19 3.13
CA SER A 14 -1.56 -2.10 2.52
C SER A 14 -0.99 -3.51 2.54
N THR A 15 -1.80 -4.45 3.00
CA THR A 15 -1.46 -5.87 2.95
C THR A 15 -1.56 -6.37 1.50
N PRO A 16 -0.63 -7.21 1.02
CA PRO A 16 -0.71 -7.79 -0.33
C PRO A 16 -2.00 -8.60 -0.55
N PRO A 17 -2.49 -8.70 -1.80
CA PRO A 17 -3.61 -9.59 -2.14
C PRO A 17 -3.32 -11.03 -1.69
N GLY A 18 -4.29 -11.67 -1.05
CA GLY A 18 -4.20 -13.06 -0.61
C GLY A 18 -3.41 -13.34 0.67
N PHE A 19 -2.80 -12.34 1.30
CA PHE A 19 -1.97 -12.56 2.51
C PHE A 19 -2.71 -13.26 3.67
N TRP A 20 -4.01 -12.98 3.84
CA TRP A 20 -4.83 -13.56 4.91
C TRP A 20 -5.72 -14.71 4.43
N ARG A 21 -5.50 -15.25 3.23
CA ARG A 21 -6.22 -16.45 2.79
C ARG A 21 -5.75 -17.65 3.60
N VAL A 22 -6.72 -18.42 4.10
CA VAL A 22 -6.48 -19.63 4.88
C VAL A 22 -6.39 -20.87 3.98
N ASP A 23 -7.07 -20.84 2.83
CA ASP A 23 -7.13 -21.96 1.87
C ASP A 23 -6.21 -21.73 0.65
N MET A 24 -5.94 -22.82 -0.08
CA MET A 24 -5.19 -22.76 -1.34
C MET A 24 -6.02 -22.05 -2.43
N PRO A 25 -5.46 -21.02 -3.10
CA PRO A 25 -6.18 -20.28 -4.11
C PRO A 25 -6.35 -21.11 -5.38
N THR A 26 -7.45 -20.87 -6.08
CA THR A 26 -7.64 -21.35 -7.45
C THR A 26 -6.68 -20.64 -8.41
N THR A 27 -6.53 -21.18 -9.62
CA THR A 27 -5.72 -20.56 -10.67
C THR A 27 -6.26 -19.18 -11.07
N GLN A 28 -7.58 -19.02 -11.09
CA GLN A 28 -8.27 -17.77 -11.39
C GLN A 28 -7.99 -16.73 -10.30
N GLU A 29 -8.16 -17.09 -9.03
CA GLU A 29 -7.84 -16.20 -7.90
C GLU A 29 -6.37 -15.79 -7.87
N THR A 30 -5.46 -16.72 -8.20
CA THR A 30 -4.04 -16.43 -8.30
C THR A 30 -3.76 -15.41 -9.41
N ALA A 31 -4.45 -15.51 -10.56
CA ALA A 31 -4.32 -14.55 -11.64
C ALA A 31 -4.85 -13.16 -11.23
N GLU A 32 -5.98 -13.12 -10.52
CA GLU A 32 -6.52 -11.87 -9.98
C GLU A 32 -5.58 -11.21 -8.97
N ASP A 33 -4.97 -11.99 -8.09
CA ASP A 33 -4.04 -11.48 -7.09
C ASP A 33 -2.81 -10.84 -7.74
N ARG A 34 -2.29 -11.48 -8.81
CA ARG A 34 -1.19 -10.92 -9.60
C ARG A 34 -1.60 -9.62 -10.27
N ALA A 35 -2.81 -9.53 -10.81
CA ALA A 35 -3.32 -8.30 -11.41
C ALA A 35 -3.47 -7.18 -10.36
N LYS A 36 -4.06 -7.48 -9.20
CA LYS A 36 -4.22 -6.55 -8.08
C LYS A 36 -2.86 -6.06 -7.56
N ALA A 37 -1.90 -6.97 -7.38
CA ALA A 37 -0.55 -6.63 -6.94
C ALA A 37 0.15 -5.70 -7.94
N SER A 38 0.03 -5.98 -9.25
CA SER A 38 0.58 -5.13 -10.31
C SER A 38 -0.04 -3.73 -10.29
N GLN A 39 -1.35 -3.64 -10.08
CA GLN A 39 -2.04 -2.35 -9.95
C GLN A 39 -1.59 -1.57 -8.71
N MET A 40 -1.39 -2.22 -7.57
CA MET A 40 -0.89 -1.58 -6.35
C MET A 40 0.51 -0.99 -6.57
N VAL A 41 1.40 -1.73 -7.24
CA VAL A 41 2.74 -1.24 -7.59
C VAL A 41 2.64 -0.02 -8.50
N ARG A 42 1.83 -0.09 -9.56
CA ARG A 42 1.60 1.04 -10.48
C ARG A 42 1.13 2.29 -9.74
N ASN A 43 0.12 2.15 -8.87
CA ASN A 43 -0.41 3.25 -8.07
C ASN A 43 0.67 3.85 -7.15
N LYS A 44 1.51 3.01 -6.53
CA LYS A 44 2.58 3.48 -5.65
C LYS A 44 3.66 4.25 -6.40
N VAL A 45 4.02 3.80 -7.60
CA VAL A 45 4.96 4.51 -8.48
C VAL A 45 4.39 5.87 -8.87
N GLU A 46 3.12 5.91 -9.26
CA GLU A 46 2.46 7.15 -9.65
C GLU A 46 2.35 8.14 -8.48
N GLU A 47 2.00 7.67 -7.29
CA GLU A 47 1.97 8.48 -6.06
C GLU A 47 3.35 9.11 -5.79
N ARG A 48 4.42 8.30 -5.81
CA ARG A 48 5.79 8.77 -5.61
C ARG A 48 6.23 9.78 -6.68
N TRP A 49 5.84 9.54 -7.93
CA TRP A 49 6.12 10.47 -9.02
C TRP A 49 5.44 11.82 -8.79
N ARG A 50 4.14 11.82 -8.43
CA ARG A 50 3.41 13.06 -8.11
C ARG A 50 4.01 13.79 -6.91
N GLU A 51 4.44 13.05 -5.88
CA GLU A 51 5.10 13.60 -4.71
C GLU A 51 6.43 14.26 -5.07
N ALA A 52 7.27 13.60 -5.88
CA ALA A 52 8.55 14.13 -6.34
C ALA A 52 8.41 15.39 -7.21
N HIS A 53 7.35 15.47 -8.02
CA HIS A 53 7.05 16.64 -8.84
C HIS A 53 6.29 17.75 -8.12
N ARG A 54 5.98 17.60 -6.83
CA ARG A 54 5.25 18.61 -6.06
C ARG A 54 6.14 19.83 -5.77
N PRO A 55 5.78 21.05 -6.21
CA PRO A 55 6.57 22.24 -5.91
C PRO A 55 6.45 22.62 -4.41
N GLY A 56 7.54 23.11 -3.83
CA GLY A 56 7.58 23.62 -2.45
C GLY A 56 7.79 22.56 -1.37
N GLY A 57 8.64 21.57 -1.64
CA GLY A 57 9.00 20.50 -0.69
C GLY A 57 9.20 21.02 0.73
N ARG A 58 8.45 20.44 1.67
CA ARG A 58 8.67 20.60 3.11
C ARG A 58 9.27 19.32 3.65
#